data_AF-A0A7R9T8A9-F1
#
_entry.id   AF-A0A7R9T8A9-F1
#
_cell.length_a   1.000
_cell.length_b   1.000
_cell.length_c   1.000
_cell.angle_alpha   90.00
_cell.angle_beta   90.00
_cell.angle_gamma   90.00
#
_symmetry.space_group_name_H-M   'P 1'
#
loop_
_entity.id
_entity.type
_entity.pdbx_description
1 polymer ?
#
loop_
_entity_poly.entity_id
_entity_poly.type
_entity_poly.pdbx_seq_one_letter_code
_entity_poly.pdbx_strand_id
1 'polypeptide(L)'
;TRASSSTTPITNEDWEASSPIAFDASLDDALACDKVVVLGARASLTSPALVDALPPPIAAVWTDAVRLTPAGDGGGKRSLMVRVETNGEDGGSGTRLVEVVVGVLPPSVSRHNCSAAPFAVSTILAGVSAPADPARALGIVTALRRDADAIPIATAVARCFPLYTAKSVAGRDTAEGRGKIAERGRVRVASVVVGKDATV
;
A
#
# COMPACT_ATOMS: atom_id res chain seq x y z
N THR A 1 -33.06 -19.59 23.97
CA THR A 1 -32.23 -18.51 24.53
C THR A 1 -31.59 -17.75 23.38
N ARG A 2 -32.12 -16.58 23.01
CA ARG A 2 -31.52 -15.71 21.98
C ARG A 2 -30.36 -14.97 22.63
N ALA A 3 -29.17 -15.07 22.05
CA ALA A 3 -28.07 -14.19 22.41
C ALA A 3 -28.45 -12.74 22.05
N SER A 4 -28.60 -11.90 23.07
CA SER A 4 -28.73 -10.45 22.94
C SER A 4 -27.36 -9.80 23.14
N SER A 5 -27.14 -8.71 22.42
CA SER A 5 -25.94 -7.85 22.38
C SER A 5 -24.78 -8.43 21.55
N SER A 6 -24.68 -7.95 20.32
CA SER A 6 -23.36 -7.69 19.73
C SER A 6 -22.73 -6.62 20.63
N THR A 7 -21.75 -7.00 21.43
CA THR A 7 -20.83 -6.02 22.00
C THR A 7 -20.08 -5.45 20.81
N THR A 8 -20.53 -4.31 20.29
CA THR A 8 -19.66 -3.48 19.45
C THR A 8 -18.43 -3.21 20.31
N PRO A 9 -17.20 -3.62 19.93
CA PRO A 9 -16.04 -3.18 20.66
C PRO A 9 -16.14 -1.66 20.69
N ILE A 10 -16.21 -1.11 21.90
CA ILE A 10 -16.29 0.33 22.12
C ILE A 10 -15.02 0.83 21.46
N THR A 11 -15.16 1.45 20.29
CA THR A 11 -14.06 2.08 19.58
C THR A 11 -13.66 3.26 20.45
N ASN A 12 -12.83 2.99 21.46
CA ASN A 12 -12.24 4.06 22.25
C ASN A 12 -11.47 4.94 21.26
N GLU A 13 -11.56 6.26 21.43
CA GLU A 13 -10.81 7.23 20.63
C GLU A 13 -9.29 6.93 20.68
N ASP A 14 -8.86 6.20 21.72
CA ASP A 14 -7.48 5.78 21.99
C ASP A 14 -7.01 4.50 21.26
N TRP A 15 -7.81 3.87 20.39
CA TRP A 15 -7.29 2.79 19.55
C TRP A 15 -6.53 3.37 18.36
N GLU A 16 -5.31 3.80 18.64
CA GLU A 16 -4.33 4.10 17.61
C GLU A 16 -4.07 2.83 16.81
N ALA A 17 -4.54 2.81 15.56
CA ALA A 17 -4.32 1.68 14.67
C ALA A 17 -2.83 1.37 14.61
N SER A 18 -2.45 0.09 14.71
CA SER A 18 -1.04 -0.31 14.62
C SER A 18 -0.36 0.19 13.34
N SER A 19 -1.14 0.45 12.28
CA SER A 19 -0.67 1.19 11.10
C SER A 19 -1.82 2.08 10.58
N PRO A 20 -1.86 3.37 10.94
CA PRO A 20 -2.92 4.27 10.49
C PRO A 20 -2.91 4.39 8.97
N ILE A 21 -4.08 4.30 8.34
CA ILE A 21 -4.24 4.34 6.87
C ILE A 21 -4.93 5.64 6.46
N ALA A 22 -4.33 6.39 5.54
CA ALA A 22 -4.87 7.59 4.94
C ALA A 22 -5.16 7.33 3.45
N PHE A 23 -6.43 7.39 3.03
CA PHE A 23 -6.86 7.14 1.64
C PHE A 23 -6.97 8.41 0.78
N ASP A 24 -6.62 9.55 1.36
CA ASP A 24 -6.69 10.90 0.79
C ASP A 24 -5.31 11.44 0.40
N ALA A 25 -4.26 10.60 0.43
CA ALA A 25 -2.91 11.01 0.06
C ALA A 25 -2.81 11.35 -1.43
N SER A 26 -2.05 12.40 -1.76
CA SER A 26 -1.68 12.68 -3.14
C SER A 26 -0.73 11.61 -3.71
N LEU A 27 -0.63 11.52 -5.04
CA LEU A 27 0.29 10.60 -5.70
C LEU A 27 1.75 10.86 -5.27
N ASP A 28 2.15 12.14 -5.24
CA ASP A 28 3.50 12.55 -4.83
C ASP A 28 3.77 12.18 -3.37
N ASP A 29 2.80 12.38 -2.48
CA ASP A 29 2.94 12.02 -1.07
C ASP A 29 3.11 10.52 -0.85
N ALA A 30 2.43 9.69 -1.63
CA ALA A 30 2.58 8.24 -1.57
C ALA A 30 3.93 7.78 -2.15
N LEU A 31 4.40 8.40 -3.24
CA LEU A 31 5.68 8.05 -3.88
C LEU A 31 6.90 8.56 -3.09
N ALA A 32 6.74 9.59 -2.26
CA ALA A 32 7.81 10.13 -1.42
C ALA A 32 8.16 9.25 -0.19
N CYS A 33 7.27 8.32 0.18
CA CYS A 33 7.41 7.42 1.33
C CYS A 33 8.69 6.56 1.32
N ASP A 34 9.05 6.05 2.48
CA ASP A 34 10.24 5.22 2.71
C ASP A 34 10.21 3.84 2.05
N LYS A 35 8.99 3.33 1.88
CA LYS A 35 8.67 2.10 1.18
C LYS A 35 7.48 2.40 0.30
N VAL A 36 7.51 1.94 -0.95
CA VAL A 36 6.48 2.23 -1.94
C VAL A 36 5.96 0.92 -2.51
N VAL A 37 4.65 0.78 -2.56
CA VAL A 37 3.96 -0.26 -3.32
C VAL A 37 3.20 0.42 -4.43
N VAL A 38 3.34 -0.02 -5.67
CA VAL A 38 2.49 0.41 -6.77
C VAL A 38 1.84 -0.82 -7.36
N LEU A 39 0.50 -0.88 -7.30
CA LEU A 39 -0.28 -2.04 -7.72
C LEU A 39 -1.40 -1.69 -8.69
N GLY A 40 -1.71 -2.60 -9.61
CA GLY A 40 -2.73 -2.38 -10.62
C GLY A 40 -2.69 -3.43 -11.75
N ALA A 41 -3.60 -3.30 -12.71
CA ALA A 41 -3.54 -4.09 -13.93
C ALA A 41 -2.30 -3.70 -14.74
N ARG A 42 -1.69 -4.64 -15.47
CA ARG A 42 -0.46 -4.38 -16.24
C ARG A 42 -0.56 -3.15 -17.15
N ALA A 43 -1.65 -3.01 -17.89
CA ALA A 43 -1.88 -1.87 -18.78
C ALA A 43 -1.94 -0.53 -18.01
N SER A 44 -2.53 -0.54 -16.81
CA SER A 44 -2.56 0.62 -15.92
C SER A 44 -1.16 0.97 -15.42
N LEU A 45 -0.37 -0.04 -15.03
CA LEU A 45 0.99 0.15 -14.54
C LEU A 45 1.97 0.65 -15.61
N THR A 46 1.68 0.40 -16.89
CA THR A 46 2.48 0.89 -18.02
C THR A 46 1.87 2.11 -18.70
N SER A 47 0.86 2.74 -18.09
CA SER A 47 0.24 3.95 -18.67
C SER A 47 1.24 5.11 -18.63
N PRO A 48 1.30 5.95 -19.68
CA PRO A 48 2.19 7.13 -19.68
C PRO A 48 1.93 8.03 -18.47
N ALA A 49 0.67 8.28 -18.14
CA ALA A 49 0.27 9.11 -17.00
C ALA A 49 0.86 8.64 -15.66
N LEU A 50 0.94 7.32 -15.41
CA LEU A 50 1.58 6.81 -14.20
C LEU A 50 3.11 6.85 -14.32
N VAL A 51 3.67 6.41 -15.46
CA VAL A 51 5.12 6.33 -15.64
C VAL A 51 5.78 7.70 -15.54
N ASP A 52 5.16 8.73 -16.12
CA ASP A 52 5.64 10.11 -16.10
C ASP A 52 5.57 10.73 -14.69
N ALA A 53 4.70 10.22 -13.83
CA ALA A 53 4.57 10.66 -12.44
C ALA A 53 5.53 9.96 -11.47
N LEU A 54 6.22 8.89 -11.91
CA LEU A 54 7.18 8.20 -11.04
C LEU A 54 8.45 9.03 -10.84
N PRO A 55 9.05 9.03 -9.63
CA PRO A 55 10.35 9.62 -9.41
C PRO A 55 11.39 9.04 -10.39
N PRO A 56 12.31 9.85 -10.96
CA PRO A 56 13.21 9.41 -12.02
C PRO A 56 13.97 8.10 -11.75
N PRO A 57 14.51 7.86 -10.53
CA PRO A 57 15.17 6.59 -10.22
C PRO A 57 14.23 5.37 -10.26
N ILE A 58 12.96 5.56 -9.90
CA ILE A 58 11.93 4.50 -9.94
C ILE A 58 11.48 4.30 -11.38
N ALA A 59 11.21 5.39 -12.11
CA ALA A 59 10.78 5.36 -13.51
C ALA A 59 11.77 4.58 -14.39
N ALA A 60 13.07 4.77 -14.17
CA ALA A 60 14.14 4.13 -14.94
C ALA A 60 14.10 2.59 -14.94
N VAL A 61 13.60 1.98 -13.86
CA VAL A 61 13.51 0.52 -13.71
C VAL A 61 12.08 -0.01 -13.86
N TRP A 62 11.10 0.89 -13.93
CA TRP A 62 9.69 0.57 -13.73
C TRP A 62 9.13 -0.38 -14.79
N THR A 63 9.26 -0.02 -16.07
CA THR A 63 8.69 -0.79 -17.18
C THR A 63 9.23 -2.23 -17.21
N ASP A 64 10.52 -2.38 -16.95
CA ASP A 64 11.18 -3.68 -16.87
C ASP A 64 10.72 -4.48 -15.64
N ALA A 65 10.59 -3.82 -14.50
CA ALA A 65 10.06 -4.43 -13.27
C ALA A 65 8.63 -4.95 -13.46
N VAL A 66 7.76 -4.15 -14.09
CA VAL A 66 6.39 -4.56 -14.43
C VAL A 66 6.44 -5.74 -15.38
N ARG A 67 7.14 -5.64 -16.52
CA ARG A 67 7.25 -6.71 -17.54
C ARG A 67 7.66 -8.05 -16.93
N LEU A 68 8.67 -8.03 -16.07
CA LEU A 68 9.25 -9.23 -15.47
C LEU A 68 8.47 -9.77 -14.25
N THR A 69 7.41 -9.09 -13.80
CA THR A 69 6.55 -9.57 -12.71
C THR A 69 5.43 -10.42 -13.31
N PRO A 70 5.47 -11.76 -13.19
CA PRO A 70 4.40 -12.61 -13.72
C PRO A 70 3.15 -12.43 -12.88
N ALA A 71 1.99 -12.25 -13.52
CA ALA A 71 0.70 -12.25 -12.84
C ALA A 71 0.00 -13.58 -13.14
N GLY A 72 -0.13 -14.43 -12.13
CA GLY A 72 -1.02 -15.60 -12.18
C GLY A 72 -2.44 -15.23 -11.72
N ASP A 73 -3.26 -16.23 -11.44
CA ASP A 73 -4.66 -16.05 -11.01
C ASP A 73 -4.80 -15.24 -9.71
N GLY A 74 -3.82 -15.34 -8.81
CA GLY A 74 -3.76 -14.60 -7.54
C GLY A 74 -3.09 -13.23 -7.62
N GLY A 75 -2.67 -12.80 -8.81
CA GLY A 75 -1.78 -11.65 -9.01
C GLY A 75 -0.31 -12.03 -8.82
N GLY A 76 0.57 -11.05 -8.98
CA GLY A 76 2.01 -11.23 -8.84
C GLY A 76 2.66 -10.02 -8.22
N LYS A 77 3.79 -10.22 -7.54
CA LYS A 77 4.56 -9.12 -6.98
C LYS A 77 6.06 -9.32 -7.12
N ARG A 78 6.77 -8.20 -7.13
CA ARG A 78 8.24 -8.14 -7.10
C ARG A 78 8.68 -6.96 -6.26
N SER A 79 9.71 -7.15 -5.43
CA SER A 79 10.34 -6.07 -4.67
C SER A 79 11.70 -5.73 -5.26
N LEU A 80 12.06 -4.45 -5.25
CA LEU A 80 13.30 -3.88 -5.76
C LEU A 80 13.84 -2.87 -4.76
N MET A 81 15.16 -2.77 -4.65
CA MET A 81 15.81 -1.68 -3.92
C MET A 81 16.28 -0.64 -4.91
N VAL A 82 15.69 0.56 -4.85
CA VAL A 82 16.00 1.67 -5.75
C VAL A 82 16.84 2.70 -5.01
N ARG A 83 17.96 3.09 -5.62
CA ARG A 83 18.83 4.15 -5.13
C ARG A 83 18.22 5.50 -5.46
N VAL A 84 17.89 6.29 -4.44
CA VAL A 84 17.32 7.63 -4.58
C VAL A 84 18.28 8.64 -3.96
N GLU A 85 18.62 9.67 -4.72
CA GLU A 85 19.43 10.78 -4.23
C GLU A 85 18.60 11.65 -3.29
N THR A 86 19.19 12.03 -2.17
CA THR A 86 18.57 12.90 -1.17
C THR A 86 19.41 14.15 -1.05
N ASN A 87 18.78 15.30 -1.23
CA ASN A 87 19.41 16.57 -0.89
C ASN A 87 19.26 16.76 0.62
N GLY A 88 20.37 16.68 1.36
CA GLY A 88 20.38 17.04 2.78
C GLY A 88 20.22 18.55 2.95
N GLU A 89 19.58 18.96 4.05
CA GLU A 89 19.39 20.37 4.40
C GLU A 89 20.74 21.12 4.58
N ASP A 90 21.81 20.40 4.87
CA ASP A 90 23.18 20.93 5.01
C ASP A 90 23.99 20.95 3.69
N GLY A 91 23.35 20.77 2.53
CA GLY A 91 24.04 20.73 1.22
C GLY A 91 24.83 19.46 0.94
N GLY A 92 24.69 18.43 1.79
CA GLY A 92 25.24 17.09 1.55
C GLY A 92 24.37 16.28 0.60
N SER A 93 24.95 15.79 -0.51
CA SER A 93 24.32 14.79 -1.38
C SER A 93 24.36 13.42 -0.69
N GLY A 94 23.24 12.99 -0.14
CA GLY A 94 23.05 11.66 0.42
C GLY A 94 22.49 10.68 -0.62
N THR A 95 22.63 9.39 -0.34
CA THR A 95 21.92 8.35 -1.06
C THR A 95 21.07 7.55 -0.08
N ARG A 96 19.78 7.39 -0.37
CA ARG A 96 18.91 6.43 0.32
C ARG A 96 18.52 5.26 -0.58
N LEU A 97 18.29 4.10 0.02
CA LEU A 97 17.67 2.96 -0.67
C LEU A 97 16.18 2.94 -0.30
N VAL A 98 15.32 2.97 -1.31
CA VAL A 98 13.86 2.84 -1.17
C VAL A 98 13.45 1.45 -1.64
N GLU A 99 12.68 0.74 -0.82
CA GLU A 99 12.07 -0.52 -1.26
C GLU A 99 10.82 -0.20 -2.10
N VAL A 100 10.84 -0.61 -3.36
CA VAL A 100 9.74 -0.45 -4.32
C VAL A 100 9.16 -1.83 -4.65
N VAL A 101 7.87 -1.99 -4.37
CA VAL A 101 7.12 -3.21 -4.64
C VAL A 101 6.18 -2.99 -5.83
N VAL A 102 6.36 -3.77 -6.88
CA VAL A 102 5.46 -3.82 -8.02
C VAL A 102 4.41 -4.90 -7.77
N GLY A 103 3.13 -4.56 -7.86
CA GLY A 103 2.00 -5.48 -7.72
C GLY A 103 1.15 -5.57 -8.98
N VAL A 104 1.25 -6.66 -9.73
CA VAL A 104 0.46 -6.84 -10.96
C VAL A 104 -0.80 -7.66 -10.66
N LEU A 105 -1.96 -7.06 -10.89
CA LEU A 105 -3.26 -7.74 -10.76
C LEU A 105 -3.46 -8.78 -11.89
N PRO A 106 -4.30 -9.81 -11.66
CA PRO A 106 -4.64 -10.81 -12.67
C PRO A 106 -5.15 -10.17 -13.97
N PRO A 107 -4.82 -10.74 -15.14
CA PRO A 107 -5.26 -10.20 -16.43
C PRO A 107 -6.76 -10.39 -16.67
N SER A 108 -7.34 -11.42 -16.07
CA SER A 108 -8.75 -11.74 -16.18
C SER A 108 -9.28 -12.25 -14.84
N VAL A 109 -10.58 -12.09 -14.66
CA VAL A 109 -11.32 -12.65 -13.52
C VAL A 109 -12.59 -13.27 -14.05
N SER A 110 -13.07 -14.31 -13.38
CA SER A 110 -14.34 -14.95 -13.77
C SER A 110 -15.51 -13.98 -13.60
N ARG A 111 -16.60 -14.20 -14.35
CA ARG A 111 -17.84 -13.38 -14.31
C ARG A 111 -18.50 -13.29 -12.93
N HIS A 112 -18.17 -14.21 -12.03
CA HIS A 112 -18.72 -14.30 -10.67
C HIS A 112 -17.90 -13.50 -9.66
N ASN A 113 -16.74 -12.96 -10.07
CA ASN A 113 -15.85 -12.18 -9.22
C ASN A 113 -15.95 -10.68 -9.53
N CYS A 114 -15.55 -9.87 -8.55
CA CYS A 114 -15.37 -8.44 -8.77
C CYS A 114 -14.30 -8.20 -9.84
N SER A 115 -14.65 -7.44 -10.88
CA SER A 115 -13.77 -7.13 -12.01
C SER A 115 -12.47 -6.43 -11.61
N ALA A 116 -12.45 -5.71 -10.49
CA ALA A 116 -11.27 -5.02 -9.97
C ALA A 116 -10.23 -5.97 -9.34
N ALA A 117 -10.54 -7.27 -9.22
CA ALA A 117 -9.68 -8.28 -8.61
C ALA A 117 -9.17 -7.93 -7.17
N PRO A 118 -10.02 -7.43 -6.25
CA PRO A 118 -9.59 -7.04 -4.90
C PRO A 118 -9.03 -8.21 -4.07
N PHE A 119 -9.37 -9.45 -4.42
CA PHE A 119 -8.81 -10.65 -3.79
C PHE A 119 -7.29 -10.76 -4.03
N ALA A 120 -6.80 -10.35 -5.20
CA ALA A 120 -5.39 -10.39 -5.54
C ALA A 120 -4.57 -9.33 -4.79
N VAL A 121 -5.20 -8.22 -4.38
CA VAL A 121 -4.57 -7.18 -3.54
C VAL A 121 -4.11 -7.79 -2.22
N SER A 122 -4.92 -8.64 -1.58
CA SER A 122 -4.53 -9.35 -0.36
C SER A 122 -3.29 -10.24 -0.57
N THR A 123 -3.22 -10.96 -1.69
CA THR A 123 -2.06 -11.79 -2.04
C THR A 123 -0.81 -10.94 -2.30
N ILE A 124 -0.95 -9.83 -3.02
CA ILE A 124 0.15 -8.91 -3.33
C ILE A 124 0.69 -8.27 -2.04
N LEU A 125 -0.20 -7.79 -1.18
CA LEU A 125 0.18 -7.14 0.08
C LEU A 125 0.56 -8.14 1.18
N ALA A 126 0.39 -9.45 0.99
CA ALA A 126 0.78 -10.45 1.98
C ALA A 126 2.27 -10.34 2.34
N GLY A 127 2.61 -10.04 3.60
CA GLY A 127 4.00 -9.83 4.02
C GLY A 127 4.57 -8.45 3.68
N VAL A 128 3.80 -7.57 3.04
CA VAL A 128 4.07 -6.13 3.05
C VAL A 128 3.66 -5.61 4.42
N SER A 129 4.54 -4.87 5.06
CA SER A 129 4.31 -4.25 6.36
C SER A 129 4.69 -2.79 6.28
N ALA A 130 3.96 -1.94 7.00
CA ALA A 130 4.43 -0.60 7.29
C ALA A 130 5.78 -0.65 8.03
N PRO A 131 6.66 0.35 7.86
CA PRO A 131 7.92 0.46 8.58
C PRO A 131 7.73 0.29 10.09
N ALA A 132 8.68 -0.37 10.76
CA ALA A 132 8.62 -0.53 12.21
C ALA A 132 8.83 0.81 12.95
N ASP A 133 9.51 1.75 12.32
CA ASP A 133 9.70 3.11 12.81
C ASP A 133 8.46 3.97 12.50
N PRO A 134 7.77 4.52 13.51
CA PRO A 134 6.60 5.39 13.32
C PRO A 134 6.90 6.69 12.54
N ALA A 135 8.15 7.15 12.51
CA ALA A 135 8.56 8.33 11.74
C ALA A 135 8.60 8.07 10.23
N ARG A 136 8.63 6.80 9.82
CA ARG A 136 8.70 6.36 8.43
C ARG A 136 7.33 5.97 7.91
N ALA A 137 7.13 5.98 6.60
CA ALA A 137 5.83 5.70 6.00
C ALA A 137 5.88 4.65 4.88
N LEU A 138 4.76 3.95 4.71
CA LEU A 138 4.48 3.11 3.54
C LEU A 138 3.56 3.86 2.59
N GLY A 139 4.00 4.07 1.36
CA GLY A 139 3.17 4.54 0.26
C GLY A 139 2.55 3.37 -0.50
N ILE A 140 1.28 3.48 -0.83
CA ILE A 140 0.56 2.54 -1.70
C ILE A 140 -0.11 3.34 -2.81
N VAL A 141 0.33 3.14 -4.04
CA VAL A 141 -0.31 3.69 -5.22
C VAL A 141 -1.13 2.59 -5.88
N THR A 142 -2.43 2.84 -6.04
CA THR A 142 -3.31 1.91 -6.75
C THR A 142 -3.65 2.49 -8.12
N ALA A 143 -3.12 1.89 -9.18
CA ALA A 143 -3.39 2.26 -10.56
C ALA A 143 -4.70 1.59 -11.03
N LEU A 144 -5.78 2.35 -10.97
CA LEU A 144 -7.14 1.92 -11.27
C LEU A 144 -7.42 2.02 -12.78
N ARG A 145 -8.23 1.11 -13.30
CA ARG A 145 -8.74 1.21 -14.68
C ARG A 145 -9.90 2.20 -14.80
N ARG A 146 -10.67 2.36 -13.73
CA ARG A 146 -11.88 3.19 -13.64
C ARG A 146 -12.14 3.57 -12.19
N ASP A 147 -12.85 4.66 -11.97
CA ASP A 147 -13.19 5.16 -10.63
C ASP A 147 -13.95 4.13 -9.79
N ALA A 148 -14.84 3.35 -10.43
CA ALA A 148 -15.61 2.30 -9.78
C ALA A 148 -14.76 1.20 -9.12
N ASP A 149 -13.49 1.05 -9.52
CA ASP A 149 -12.57 0.08 -8.94
C ASP A 149 -11.96 0.60 -7.60
N ALA A 150 -12.14 1.88 -7.25
CA ALA A 150 -11.53 2.49 -6.06
C ALA A 150 -11.99 1.86 -4.74
N ILE A 151 -13.32 1.73 -4.54
CA ILE A 151 -13.91 1.16 -3.31
C ILE A 151 -13.44 -0.28 -3.05
N PRO A 152 -13.58 -1.24 -4.00
CA PRO A 152 -13.16 -2.62 -3.73
C PRO A 152 -11.66 -2.75 -3.48
N ILE A 153 -10.83 -1.95 -4.17
CA ILE A 153 -9.37 -1.94 -3.95
C ILE A 153 -9.03 -1.35 -2.59
N ALA A 154 -9.57 -0.17 -2.23
CA ALA A 154 -9.35 0.47 -0.94
C ALA A 154 -9.76 -0.46 0.21
N THR A 155 -10.91 -1.12 0.09
CA THR A 155 -11.39 -2.12 1.05
C THR A 155 -10.40 -3.30 1.18
N ALA A 156 -9.81 -3.76 0.08
CA ALA A 156 -8.81 -4.82 0.14
C ALA A 156 -7.50 -4.37 0.79
N VAL A 157 -7.04 -3.15 0.50
CA VAL A 157 -5.87 -2.53 1.15
C VAL A 157 -6.10 -2.41 2.66
N ALA A 158 -7.24 -1.86 3.07
CA ALA A 158 -7.59 -1.67 4.48
C ALA A 158 -7.50 -2.98 5.29
N ARG A 159 -7.98 -4.09 4.72
CA ARG A 159 -7.93 -5.42 5.37
C ARG A 159 -6.52 -5.99 5.53
N CYS A 160 -5.53 -5.47 4.79
CA CYS A 160 -4.16 -5.98 4.85
C CYS A 160 -3.34 -5.39 6.00
N PHE A 161 -3.79 -4.29 6.60
CA PHE A 161 -3.08 -3.63 7.69
C PHE A 161 -3.88 -3.76 8.99
N PRO A 162 -3.27 -4.33 10.05
CA PRO A 162 -3.99 -4.61 11.28
C PRO A 162 -4.33 -3.31 12.03
N LEU A 163 -5.61 -3.16 12.38
CA LEU A 163 -6.05 -2.13 13.33
C LEU A 163 -5.59 -2.44 14.76
N TYR A 164 -5.42 -3.72 15.09
CA TYR A 164 -5.01 -4.19 16.41
C TYR A 164 -3.73 -5.02 16.36
N THR A 165 -2.86 -4.85 17.35
CA THR A 165 -1.84 -5.85 17.66
C THR A 165 -1.61 -5.97 19.16
N ALA A 166 -1.50 -7.20 19.64
CA ALA A 166 -1.05 -7.50 21.01
C ALA A 166 0.49 -7.67 21.08
N LYS A 167 1.21 -7.32 20.02
CA LYS A 167 2.68 -7.36 20.02
C LYS A 167 3.20 -6.32 21.01
N SER A 168 4.10 -6.77 21.87
CA SER A 168 4.67 -5.95 22.93
C SER A 168 5.51 -4.80 22.37
N VAL A 169 5.32 -3.61 22.93
CA VAL A 169 6.22 -2.46 22.80
C VAL A 169 7.49 -2.65 23.64
N ALA A 170 8.56 -1.94 23.29
CA ALA A 170 9.69 -1.77 24.18
C ALA A 170 9.19 -1.15 25.51
N GLY A 171 9.58 -1.70 26.66
CA GLY A 171 9.10 -1.24 27.96
C GLY A 171 7.77 -1.85 28.42
N ARG A 172 7.28 -2.94 27.82
CA ARG A 172 6.04 -3.64 28.25
C ARG A 172 5.98 -4.00 29.75
N ASP A 173 7.15 -4.13 30.38
CA ASP A 173 7.30 -4.52 31.78
C ASP A 173 7.18 -3.31 32.73
N THR A 174 7.08 -2.08 32.21
CA THR A 174 6.82 -0.86 33.01
C THR A 174 5.32 -0.62 33.19
N ALA A 175 4.95 0.12 34.24
CA ALA A 175 3.55 0.51 34.48
C ALA A 175 2.96 1.33 33.33
N GLU A 176 3.79 2.12 32.63
CA GLU A 176 3.40 2.96 31.50
C GLU A 176 3.35 2.21 30.15
N GLY A 177 4.02 1.07 30.03
CA GLY A 177 4.10 0.27 28.79
C GLY A 177 3.06 -0.85 28.69
N ARG A 178 2.44 -1.24 29.81
CA ARG A 178 1.46 -2.32 29.86
C ARG A 178 0.16 -1.89 29.17
N GLY A 179 -0.20 -2.58 28.08
CA GLY A 179 -1.43 -2.32 27.31
C GLY A 179 -1.26 -1.42 26.08
N LYS A 180 -0.05 -0.91 25.83
CA LYS A 180 0.25 -0.13 24.62
C LYS A 180 0.37 -1.02 23.38
N ILE A 181 -0.16 -0.53 22.26
CA ILE A 181 -0.09 -1.17 20.94
C ILE A 181 1.25 -0.80 20.29
N ALA A 182 1.89 -1.76 19.60
CA ALA A 182 3.05 -1.44 18.78
C ALA A 182 2.62 -0.60 17.57
N GLU A 183 2.88 0.70 17.65
CA GLU A 183 2.75 1.64 16.54
C GLU A 183 3.76 1.31 15.43
N ARG A 184 3.33 1.48 14.19
CA ARG A 184 4.15 1.40 13.00
C ARG A 184 3.94 2.64 12.16
N GLY A 185 4.79 2.78 11.16
CA GLY A 185 4.68 3.83 10.16
C GLY A 185 3.28 3.94 9.55
N ARG A 186 2.89 5.16 9.20
CA ARG A 186 1.61 5.42 8.55
C ARG A 186 1.59 4.82 7.14
N VAL A 187 0.40 4.41 6.69
CA VAL A 187 0.14 3.95 5.33
C VAL A 187 -0.57 5.06 4.57
N ARG A 188 0.07 5.57 3.52
CA ARG A 188 -0.49 6.61 2.63
C ARG A 188 -0.94 5.96 1.33
N VAL A 189 -2.23 6.01 1.04
CA VAL A 189 -2.82 5.37 -0.13
C VAL A 189 -3.28 6.43 -1.12
N ALA A 190 -2.72 6.40 -2.33
CA ALA A 190 -3.12 7.23 -3.45
C ALA A 190 -3.77 6.36 -4.55
N SER A 191 -4.93 6.77 -5.05
CA SER A 191 -5.60 6.10 -6.16
C SER A 191 -5.47 6.92 -7.43
N VAL A 192 -4.93 6.34 -8.49
CA VAL A 192 -4.75 7.00 -9.79
C VAL A 192 -5.54 6.26 -10.83
N VAL A 193 -6.46 6.94 -11.51
CA VAL A 193 -7.25 6.36 -12.59
C VAL A 193 -6.51 6.64 -13.89
N VAL A 194 -6.10 5.57 -14.56
CA VAL A 194 -5.22 5.63 -15.74
C VAL A 194 -5.83 5.01 -16.99
N GLY A 195 -7.06 4.50 -16.87
CA GLY A 195 -7.83 4.08 -18.03
C GLY A 195 -8.34 5.29 -18.80
N LYS A 196 -8.07 5.33 -20.12
CA LYS A 196 -9.03 5.96 -21.04
C LYS A 196 -10.29 5.13 -20.99
N ASP A 197 -11.46 5.77 -20.94
CA ASP A 197 -12.77 5.14 -21.09
C ASP A 197 -12.72 3.94 -22.04
N ALA A 198 -12.65 2.73 -21.47
CA ALA A 198 -12.98 1.53 -22.20
C ALA A 198 -14.50 1.53 -22.24
N THR A 199 -15.05 2.18 -23.27
CA THR A 199 -16.48 2.17 -23.59
C THR A 199 -17.03 0.75 -23.49
N VAL A 200 -18.10 0.66 -22.70
CA VAL A 200 -19.06 -0.42 -22.44
C VAL A 200 -19.00 -1.61 -23.40
#